data_AF-A0A853FNJ6-F1
#
_entry.id   AF-A0A853FNJ6-F1
#
_cell.length_a   1.000
_cell.length_b   1.000
_cell.length_c   1.000
_cell.angle_alpha   90.00
_cell.angle_beta   90.00
_cell.angle_gamma   90.00
#
_symmetry.space_group_name_H-M   'P 1'
#
loop_
_entity.id
_entity.type
_entity.pdbx_description
1 polymer ?
#
loop_
_entity_poly.entity_id
_entity_poly.type
_entity_poly.pdbx_seq_one_letter_code
_entity_poly.pdbx_strand_id
1 'polypeptide(L)'
;MRQGAARNAAIVTSPELIRAYATLQRGSRFLGIGLGGPGEAPRAIAGRYRAKVIGNGLRELDRFLNLLVGEAARCRGIALPEGERNTANKLARLRRALSVPDPDHDRLAALGRSRDCLFYCAGTVLRGDGAGDDAMTIGWRTPGGRLKRVAVGAELAVSVTDLSEVCRYYLDLADRLLAEARSIPNGAS
;
A
#
# COMPACT_ATOMS: atom_id res chain seq x y z
N MET A 1 41.19 14.36 -29.91
CA MET A 1 40.19 14.95 -29.00
C MET A 1 38.78 14.72 -29.54
N ARG A 2 38.04 13.73 -29.02
CA ARG A 2 36.56 13.72 -28.96
C ARG A 2 36.17 12.86 -27.77
N GLN A 3 36.08 13.47 -26.59
CA GLN A 3 35.42 12.89 -25.42
C GLN A 3 33.93 12.86 -25.73
N GLY A 4 33.40 11.67 -26.04
CA GLY A 4 31.97 11.41 -25.97
C GLY A 4 31.55 11.47 -24.50
N ALA A 5 30.90 12.55 -24.10
CA ALA A 5 30.28 12.68 -22.80
C ALA A 5 29.16 11.63 -22.70
N ALA A 6 29.49 10.47 -22.15
CA ALA A 6 28.52 9.58 -21.54
C ALA A 6 27.79 10.43 -20.49
N ARG A 7 26.56 10.86 -20.81
CA ARG A 7 25.66 11.46 -19.84
C ARG A 7 25.46 10.40 -18.76
N ASN A 8 26.18 10.55 -17.66
CA ASN A 8 25.91 9.86 -16.41
C ASN A 8 24.41 10.05 -16.13
N ALA A 9 23.63 8.99 -16.35
CA ALA A 9 22.27 8.90 -15.86
C ALA A 9 22.37 8.82 -14.34
N ALA A 10 22.62 9.96 -13.70
CA ALA A 10 22.57 10.06 -12.26
C ALA A 10 21.16 9.62 -11.88
N ILE A 11 21.07 8.55 -11.09
CA ILE A 11 19.84 8.13 -10.45
C ILE A 11 19.49 9.29 -9.50
N VAL A 12 18.70 10.25 -9.98
CA VAL A 12 18.26 11.38 -9.17
C VAL A 12 17.21 10.83 -8.22
N THR A 13 17.65 10.44 -7.03
CA THR A 13 16.74 10.09 -5.94
C THR A 13 16.38 11.39 -5.23
N SER A 14 15.12 11.83 -5.32
CA SER A 14 14.71 13.08 -4.67
C SER A 14 14.66 12.92 -3.13
N PRO A 15 14.99 13.97 -2.34
CA PRO A 15 14.81 13.94 -0.89
C PRO A 15 13.37 13.63 -0.45
N GLU A 16 12.38 14.07 -1.22
CA GLU A 16 10.95 13.83 -1.00
C GLU A 16 10.61 12.34 -1.14
N LEU A 17 11.16 11.67 -2.17
CA LEU A 17 11.02 10.22 -2.34
C LEU A 17 11.55 9.45 -1.13
N ILE A 18 12.76 9.81 -0.66
CA ILE A 18 13.36 9.17 0.52
C ILE A 18 12.52 9.42 1.78
N ARG A 19 11.99 10.63 1.97
CA ARG A 19 11.12 10.95 3.11
C ARG A 19 9.80 10.19 3.04
N ALA A 20 9.16 10.08 1.88
CA ALA A 20 7.92 9.33 1.70
C ALA A 20 8.14 7.83 1.98
N TYR A 21 9.22 7.25 1.43
CA TYR A 21 9.62 5.86 1.66
C TYR A 21 9.83 5.58 3.15
N ALA A 22 10.68 6.39 3.81
CA ALA A 22 10.99 6.22 5.23
C ALA A 22 9.75 6.40 6.13
N THR A 23 8.81 7.26 5.74
CA THR A 23 7.54 7.46 6.46
C THR A 23 6.65 6.23 6.37
N LEU A 24 6.45 5.68 5.17
CA LEU A 24 5.70 4.43 4.99
C LEU A 24 6.35 3.27 5.75
N GLN A 25 7.68 3.17 5.74
CA GLN A 25 8.39 2.13 6.49
C GLN A 25 8.15 2.23 8.00
N ARG A 26 8.32 3.41 8.58
CA ARG A 26 8.09 3.62 10.02
C ARG A 26 6.64 3.33 10.40
N GLY A 27 5.68 3.84 9.63
CA GLY A 27 4.26 3.60 9.87
C GLY A 27 3.91 2.11 9.80
N SER A 28 4.40 1.41 8.78
CA SER A 28 4.14 -0.03 8.60
C SER A 28 4.74 -0.86 9.72
N ARG A 29 5.97 -0.54 10.17
CA ARG A 29 6.59 -1.22 11.31
C ARG A 29 5.81 -0.97 12.60
N PHE A 30 5.47 0.29 12.88
CA PHE A 30 4.73 0.70 14.08
C PHE A 30 3.36 0.02 14.18
N LEU A 31 2.59 0.02 13.08
CA LEU A 31 1.28 -0.63 13.05
C LEU A 31 1.41 -2.16 13.10
N GLY A 32 2.41 -2.72 12.39
CA GLY A 32 2.61 -4.16 12.27
C GLY A 32 2.96 -4.88 13.56
N ILE A 33 3.48 -4.14 14.56
CA ILE A 33 3.73 -4.65 15.92
C ILE A 33 2.60 -4.32 16.91
N GLY A 34 1.52 -3.68 16.46
CA GLY A 34 0.37 -3.36 17.32
C GLY A 34 0.57 -2.09 18.15
N LEU A 35 1.07 -1.02 17.52
CA LEU A 35 1.32 0.30 18.14
C LEU A 35 2.40 0.26 19.23
N GLY A 36 3.39 -0.60 19.05
CA GLY A 36 4.54 -0.75 19.95
C GLY A 36 5.75 0.09 19.53
N GLY A 37 6.79 0.10 20.37
CA GLY A 37 8.10 0.69 20.07
C GLY A 37 9.04 -0.23 19.28
N PRO A 38 10.17 0.29 18.78
CA PRO A 38 11.17 -0.50 18.09
C PRO A 38 11.66 -1.70 18.93
N GLY A 39 11.68 -2.90 18.35
CA GLY A 39 12.15 -4.12 19.01
C GLY A 39 11.09 -4.88 19.81
N GLU A 40 9.88 -4.34 19.97
CA GLU A 40 8.78 -5.04 20.63
C GLU A 40 8.21 -6.18 19.76
N ALA A 41 7.74 -7.23 20.44
CA ALA A 41 7.03 -8.33 19.80
C ALA A 41 5.63 -7.87 19.33
N PRO A 42 5.14 -8.37 18.17
CA PRO A 42 3.79 -8.07 17.72
C PRO A 42 2.73 -8.46 18.74
N ARG A 43 1.78 -7.55 19.01
CA ARG A 43 0.66 -7.77 19.92
C ARG A 43 -0.67 -7.37 19.32
N ALA A 44 -1.75 -7.90 19.88
CA ALA A 44 -3.10 -7.53 19.46
C ALA A 44 -3.44 -6.10 19.89
N ILE A 45 -4.00 -5.31 18.98
CA ILE A 45 -4.65 -4.05 19.32
C ILE A 45 -5.99 -4.39 19.98
N ALA A 46 -6.11 -4.08 21.27
CA ALA A 46 -7.26 -4.41 22.10
C ALA A 46 -8.13 -3.17 22.42
N GLY A 47 -9.27 -3.41 23.08
CA GLY A 47 -10.18 -2.39 23.56
C GLY A 47 -11.34 -2.07 22.63
N ARG A 48 -12.34 -1.34 23.15
CA ARG A 48 -13.63 -1.07 22.49
C ARG A 48 -13.55 -0.41 21.12
N TYR A 49 -12.45 0.27 20.81
CA TYR A 49 -12.24 0.98 19.55
C TYR A 49 -11.21 0.32 18.63
N ARG A 50 -10.83 -0.94 18.90
CA ARG A 50 -9.78 -1.64 18.13
C ARG A 50 -10.01 -1.58 16.61
N ALA A 51 -11.24 -1.81 16.14
CA ALA A 51 -11.55 -1.80 14.72
C ALA A 51 -11.27 -0.44 14.09
N LYS A 52 -11.73 0.64 14.73
CA LYS A 52 -11.51 2.01 14.26
C LYS A 52 -10.04 2.42 14.30
N VAL A 53 -9.29 1.99 15.31
CA VAL A 53 -7.85 2.23 15.42
C VAL A 53 -7.09 1.53 14.29
N ILE A 54 -7.38 0.25 14.04
CA ILE A 54 -6.78 -0.50 12.93
C ILE A 54 -7.17 0.14 11.59
N GLY A 55 -8.45 0.46 11.39
CA GLY A 55 -8.95 1.12 10.18
C GLY A 55 -8.25 2.46 9.93
N ASN A 56 -8.05 3.28 10.97
CA ASN A 56 -7.31 4.54 10.86
C ASN A 56 -5.84 4.31 10.49
N GLY A 57 -5.17 3.36 11.15
CA GLY A 57 -3.79 3.00 10.83
C GLY A 57 -3.62 2.60 9.36
N LEU A 58 -4.51 1.74 8.84
CA LEU A 58 -4.49 1.34 7.44
C LEU A 58 -4.79 2.49 6.47
N ARG A 59 -5.67 3.44 6.85
CA ARG A 59 -5.91 4.67 6.07
C ARG A 59 -4.66 5.54 6.00
N GLU A 60 -3.90 5.65 7.09
CA GLU A 60 -2.64 6.36 7.11
C GLU A 60 -1.57 5.68 6.26
N LEU A 61 -1.42 4.35 6.34
CA LEU A 61 -0.48 3.61 5.50
C LEU A 61 -0.76 3.81 4.01
N ASP A 62 -2.02 3.71 3.60
CA ASP A 62 -2.41 3.94 2.20
C ASP A 62 -2.16 5.39 1.76
N ARG A 63 -2.35 6.37 2.65
CA ARG A 63 -1.99 7.77 2.37
C ARG A 63 -0.48 7.93 2.18
N PHE A 64 0.34 7.30 3.04
CA PHE A 64 1.79 7.32 2.87
C PHE A 64 2.23 6.64 1.57
N LEU A 65 1.60 5.51 1.21
CA LEU A 65 1.81 4.85 -0.08
C LEU A 65 1.41 5.74 -1.24
N ASN A 66 0.26 6.42 -1.18
CA ASN A 66 -0.20 7.34 -2.23
C ASN A 66 0.82 8.47 -2.50
N LEU A 67 1.41 9.01 -1.43
CA LEU A 67 2.48 10.01 -1.52
C LEU A 67 3.73 9.39 -2.16
N LEU A 68 4.17 8.22 -1.70
CA LEU A 68 5.32 7.51 -2.28
C LEU A 68 5.15 7.24 -3.79
N VAL A 69 3.96 6.82 -4.23
CA VAL A 69 3.65 6.64 -5.66
C VAL A 69 3.77 7.96 -6.43
N GLY A 70 3.32 9.07 -5.83
CA GLY A 70 3.46 10.40 -6.43
C GLY A 70 4.92 10.83 -6.58
N GLU A 71 5.73 10.61 -5.55
CA GLU A 71 7.18 10.89 -5.58
C GLU A 71 7.92 10.01 -6.60
N ALA A 72 7.56 8.72 -6.66
CA ALA A 72 8.12 7.79 -7.64
C ALA A 72 7.80 8.26 -9.06
N ALA A 73 6.55 8.62 -9.35
CA ALA A 73 6.14 9.15 -10.65
C ALA A 73 6.92 10.43 -11.01
N ARG A 74 7.10 11.34 -10.04
CA ARG A 74 7.87 12.58 -10.25
C ARG A 74 9.34 12.29 -10.61
N CYS A 75 9.98 11.34 -9.95
CA CYS A 75 11.35 10.92 -10.28
C CYS A 75 11.46 10.31 -11.69
N ARG A 76 10.36 9.75 -12.19
CA ARG A 76 10.26 9.15 -13.54
C ARG A 76 9.79 10.14 -14.61
N GLY A 77 9.48 11.39 -14.24
CA GLY A 77 8.90 12.37 -15.16
C GLY A 77 7.50 11.98 -15.65
N ILE A 78 6.78 11.14 -14.91
CA ILE A 78 5.44 10.66 -15.25
C ILE A 78 4.39 11.56 -14.60
N ALA A 79 3.55 12.17 -15.43
CA ALA A 79 2.41 12.95 -14.95
C ALA A 79 1.30 12.00 -14.45
N LEU A 80 0.87 12.20 -13.20
CA LEU A 80 -0.31 11.55 -12.63
C LEU A 80 -1.38 12.61 -12.31
N PRO A 81 -2.67 12.26 -12.33
CA PRO A 81 -3.73 13.19 -11.95
C PRO A 81 -3.51 13.77 -10.55
N GLU A 82 -3.65 15.09 -10.44
CA GLU A 82 -3.57 15.77 -9.15
C GLU A 82 -4.74 15.34 -8.25
N GLY A 83 -4.47 15.12 -6.97
CA GLY A 83 -5.51 14.79 -5.99
C GLY A 83 -6.09 13.37 -6.07
N GLU A 84 -5.59 12.48 -6.94
CA GLU A 84 -6.01 11.06 -6.99
C GLU A 84 -5.77 10.37 -5.63
N ARG A 85 -6.85 10.16 -4.87
CA ARG A 85 -6.81 9.51 -3.54
C ARG A 85 -6.89 7.99 -3.61
N ASN A 86 -7.30 7.42 -4.74
CA ASN A 86 -7.34 5.97 -4.90
C ASN A 86 -5.94 5.45 -5.26
N THR A 87 -5.23 4.98 -4.24
CA THR A 87 -3.84 4.50 -4.36
C THR A 87 -3.69 3.32 -5.31
N ALA A 88 -4.68 2.41 -5.38
CA ALA A 88 -4.65 1.27 -6.31
C ALA A 88 -4.67 1.75 -7.77
N ASN A 89 -5.56 2.68 -8.10
CA ASN A 89 -5.63 3.28 -9.44
C ASN A 89 -4.36 4.08 -9.76
N LYS A 90 -3.87 4.86 -8.79
CA LYS A 90 -2.67 5.68 -8.95
C LYS A 90 -1.43 4.83 -9.24
N LEU A 91 -1.25 3.73 -8.50
CA LEU A 91 -0.18 2.78 -8.72
C LEU A 91 -0.31 2.09 -10.08
N ALA A 92 -1.51 1.64 -10.44
CA ALA A 92 -1.79 1.02 -11.74
C ALA A 92 -1.41 1.94 -12.91
N ARG A 93 -1.72 3.24 -12.80
CA ARG A 93 -1.33 4.24 -13.81
C ARG A 93 0.18 4.39 -13.91
N LEU A 94 0.87 4.50 -12.77
CA LEU A 94 2.34 4.56 -12.74
C LEU A 94 2.96 3.33 -13.43
N ARG A 95 2.54 2.13 -13.03
CA ARG A 95 3.08 0.88 -13.57
C ARG A 95 2.78 0.66 -15.04
N ARG A 96 1.58 1.04 -15.48
CA ARG A 96 1.23 1.09 -16.91
C ARG A 96 2.18 2.02 -17.69
N ALA A 97 2.45 3.22 -17.17
CA ALA A 97 3.36 4.17 -17.80
C ALA A 97 4.82 3.65 -17.82
N LEU A 98 5.21 2.84 -16.83
CA LEU A 98 6.50 2.15 -16.79
C LEU A 98 6.54 0.85 -17.61
N SER A 99 5.42 0.42 -18.19
CA SER A 99 5.28 -0.88 -18.86
C SER A 99 5.69 -2.08 -17.99
N VAL A 100 5.38 -2.04 -16.70
CA VAL A 100 5.63 -3.13 -15.74
C VAL A 100 4.31 -3.76 -15.27
N PRO A 101 4.32 -5.05 -14.86
CA PRO A 101 3.13 -5.70 -14.31
C PRO A 101 2.60 -5.01 -13.04
N ASP A 102 1.28 -5.05 -12.84
CA ASP A 102 0.62 -4.56 -11.63
C ASP A 102 -0.12 -5.68 -10.87
N PRO A 103 0.61 -6.55 -10.15
CA PRO A 103 -0.01 -7.66 -9.41
C PRO A 103 -0.72 -7.21 -8.12
N ASP A 104 -0.63 -5.93 -7.76
CA ASP A 104 -1.04 -5.41 -6.45
C ASP A 104 -2.41 -4.72 -6.47
N HIS A 105 -2.97 -4.48 -7.67
CA HIS A 105 -4.20 -3.73 -7.85
C HIS A 105 -5.37 -4.27 -7.02
N ASP A 106 -5.71 -5.55 -7.22
CA ASP A 106 -6.86 -6.19 -6.57
C ASP A 106 -6.68 -6.22 -5.05
N ARG A 107 -5.45 -6.45 -4.60
CA ARG A 107 -5.12 -6.50 -3.18
C ARG A 107 -5.23 -5.12 -2.52
N LEU A 108 -4.76 -4.05 -3.18
CA LEU A 108 -4.92 -2.69 -2.70
C LEU A 108 -6.39 -2.26 -2.69
N ALA A 109 -7.17 -2.64 -3.70
CA ALA A 109 -8.61 -2.38 -3.74
C ALA A 109 -9.32 -3.08 -2.56
N ALA A 110 -8.98 -4.35 -2.29
CA ALA A 110 -9.51 -5.10 -1.16
C ALA A 110 -9.08 -4.51 0.20
N LEU A 111 -7.83 -4.03 0.33
CA LEU A 111 -7.38 -3.27 1.51
C LEU A 111 -8.17 -1.97 1.70
N GLY A 112 -8.48 -1.28 0.60
CA GLY A 112 -9.33 -0.09 0.60
C GLY A 112 -10.73 -0.36 1.18
N ARG A 113 -11.35 -1.48 0.80
CA ARG A 113 -12.64 -1.90 1.38
C ARG A 113 -12.50 -2.33 2.84
N SER A 114 -11.44 -3.09 3.16
CA SER A 114 -11.17 -3.59 4.51
C SER A 114 -11.01 -2.45 5.52
N ARG A 115 -10.21 -1.42 5.21
CA ARG A 115 -10.00 -0.27 6.10
C ARG A 115 -11.28 0.56 6.28
N ASP A 116 -12.09 0.69 5.24
CA ASP A 116 -13.31 1.49 5.30
C ASP A 116 -14.39 0.76 6.11
N CYS A 117 -14.50 -0.56 5.98
CA CYS A 117 -15.32 -1.40 6.86
C CYS A 117 -14.89 -1.26 8.33
N LEU A 118 -13.59 -1.34 8.61
CA LEU A 118 -13.06 -1.18 9.99
C LEU A 118 -13.32 0.21 10.56
N PHE A 119 -13.17 1.25 9.75
CA PHE A 119 -13.24 2.64 10.21
C PHE A 119 -14.68 3.17 10.32
N TYR A 120 -15.50 2.94 9.30
CA TYR A 120 -16.87 3.48 9.22
C TYR A 120 -17.93 2.52 9.77
N CYS A 121 -17.71 1.21 9.65
CA CYS A 121 -18.68 0.18 10.05
C CYS A 121 -18.23 -0.60 11.30
N ALA A 122 -17.19 -0.11 12.01
CA ALA A 122 -16.61 -0.76 13.18
C ALA A 122 -16.22 -2.24 12.98
N GLY A 123 -15.95 -2.63 11.72
CA GLY A 123 -15.59 -4.00 11.36
C GLY A 123 -16.76 -4.89 10.95
N THR A 124 -18.01 -4.44 10.99
CA THR A 124 -19.13 -5.21 10.43
C THR A 124 -19.19 -5.04 8.92
N VAL A 125 -19.25 -6.15 8.17
CA VAL A 125 -19.35 -6.12 6.71
C VAL A 125 -20.78 -5.82 6.29
N LEU A 126 -21.02 -4.61 5.79
CA LEU A 126 -22.36 -4.18 5.40
C LEU A 126 -22.64 -4.28 3.89
N ARG A 127 -21.61 -4.50 3.07
CA ARG A 127 -21.70 -4.59 1.60
C ARG A 127 -20.68 -5.57 1.05
N GLY A 128 -21.04 -6.29 -0.01
CA GLY A 128 -20.11 -7.11 -0.79
C GLY A 128 -19.19 -6.28 -1.71
N ASP A 129 -18.44 -6.96 -2.57
CA ASP A 129 -17.53 -6.28 -3.53
C ASP A 129 -18.28 -5.43 -4.56
N GLY A 130 -19.40 -5.94 -5.08
CA GLY A 130 -20.32 -5.26 -5.99
C GLY A 130 -21.75 -5.18 -5.48
N ALA A 131 -22.62 -4.55 -6.27
CA ALA A 131 -24.05 -4.48 -5.98
C ALA A 131 -24.68 -5.88 -6.06
N GLY A 132 -25.31 -6.34 -4.99
CA GLY A 132 -25.92 -7.67 -4.92
C GLY A 132 -24.98 -8.78 -4.45
N ASP A 133 -23.69 -8.50 -4.26
CA ASP A 133 -22.75 -9.49 -3.73
C ASP A 133 -22.99 -9.74 -2.24
N ASP A 134 -22.91 -11.01 -1.85
CA ASP A 134 -23.12 -11.50 -0.47
C ASP A 134 -21.82 -11.54 0.35
N ALA A 135 -20.68 -11.20 -0.25
CA ALA A 135 -19.38 -11.26 0.40
C ALA A 135 -18.42 -10.18 -0.10
N MET A 136 -17.61 -9.66 0.82
CA MET A 136 -16.54 -8.70 0.59
C MET A 136 -15.18 -9.41 0.56
N THR A 137 -14.38 -9.14 -0.46
CA THR A 137 -12.97 -9.54 -0.52
C THR A 137 -12.12 -8.58 0.32
N ILE A 138 -11.23 -9.13 1.14
CA ILE A 138 -10.41 -8.37 2.10
C ILE A 138 -8.92 -8.44 1.76
N GLY A 139 -8.15 -7.50 2.30
CA GLY A 139 -6.76 -7.28 1.93
C GLY A 139 -5.71 -8.25 2.50
N TRP A 140 -6.10 -9.12 3.42
CA TRP A 140 -5.28 -10.20 3.99
C TRP A 140 -5.56 -11.53 3.29
N ARG A 141 -4.54 -12.38 3.21
CA ARG A 141 -4.58 -13.66 2.48
C ARG A 141 -4.99 -14.82 3.38
N THR A 142 -5.63 -15.83 2.80
CA THR A 142 -5.81 -17.15 3.43
C THR A 142 -4.49 -17.94 3.38
N PRO A 143 -4.36 -18.99 4.20
CA PRO A 143 -3.42 -20.07 3.89
C PRO A 143 -3.62 -20.52 2.43
N GLY A 144 -2.54 -20.59 1.65
CA GLY A 144 -2.60 -20.80 0.19
C GLY A 144 -2.62 -19.53 -0.67
N GLY A 145 -2.59 -18.35 -0.05
CA GLY A 145 -2.26 -17.09 -0.73
C GLY A 145 -3.41 -16.39 -1.46
N ARG A 146 -4.64 -16.93 -1.45
CA ARG A 146 -5.81 -16.26 -2.03
C ARG A 146 -6.29 -15.13 -1.10
N LEU A 147 -6.88 -14.08 -1.66
CA LEU A 147 -7.54 -13.06 -0.83
C LEU A 147 -8.77 -13.68 -0.13
N LYS A 148 -8.91 -13.41 1.16
CA LYS A 148 -10.01 -13.93 1.97
C LYS A 148 -11.31 -13.20 1.62
N ARG A 149 -12.44 -13.89 1.75
CA ARG A 149 -13.79 -13.31 1.61
C ARG A 149 -14.53 -13.38 2.94
N VAL A 150 -15.34 -12.37 3.22
CA VAL A 150 -16.16 -12.27 4.44
C VAL A 150 -17.58 -11.98 4.03
N ALA A 151 -18.52 -12.80 4.52
CA ALA A 151 -19.93 -12.64 4.23
C ALA A 151 -20.47 -11.30 4.76
N VAL A 152 -21.45 -10.74 4.07
CA VAL A 152 -22.24 -9.60 4.56
C VAL A 152 -22.95 -10.00 5.85
N GLY A 153 -22.94 -9.11 6.84
CA GLY A 153 -23.42 -9.34 8.19
C GLY A 153 -22.37 -9.92 9.15
N ALA A 154 -21.26 -10.46 8.65
CA ALA A 154 -20.19 -10.98 9.51
C ALA A 154 -19.24 -9.89 10.01
N GLU A 155 -18.52 -10.19 11.09
CA GLU A 155 -17.45 -9.35 11.61
C GLU A 155 -16.12 -9.61 10.92
N LEU A 156 -15.43 -8.54 10.57
CA LEU A 156 -14.06 -8.54 10.07
C LEU A 156 -13.08 -8.69 11.24
N ALA A 157 -12.84 -9.94 11.64
CA ALA A 157 -11.78 -10.26 12.58
C ALA A 157 -10.40 -10.00 11.96
N VAL A 158 -9.58 -9.22 12.68
CA VAL A 158 -8.17 -8.95 12.33
C VAL A 158 -7.29 -9.53 13.42
N SER A 159 -6.53 -10.56 13.10
CA SER A 159 -5.53 -11.13 14.01
C SER A 159 -4.23 -10.33 13.98
N VAL A 160 -3.33 -10.62 14.94
CA VAL A 160 -1.96 -10.07 14.93
C VAL A 160 -1.25 -10.45 13.63
N THR A 161 -1.38 -11.71 13.22
CA THR A 161 -0.76 -12.23 12.01
C THR A 161 -1.27 -11.53 10.75
N ASP A 162 -2.57 -11.29 10.64
CA ASP A 162 -3.16 -10.56 9.50
C ASP A 162 -2.60 -9.14 9.40
N LEU A 163 -2.54 -8.43 10.54
CA LEU A 163 -2.05 -7.05 10.58
C LEU A 163 -0.56 -6.97 10.25
N SER A 164 0.26 -7.87 10.83
CA SER A 164 1.69 -7.93 10.53
C SER A 164 1.95 -8.30 9.07
N GLU A 165 1.15 -9.20 8.48
CA GLU A 165 1.25 -9.58 7.07
C GLU A 165 0.92 -8.41 6.14
N VAL A 166 -0.17 -7.68 6.41
CA VAL A 166 -0.50 -6.49 5.63
C VAL A 166 0.54 -5.39 5.78
N CYS A 167 1.09 -5.19 6.97
CA CYS A 167 2.17 -4.21 7.16
C CYS A 167 3.45 -4.61 6.41
N ARG A 168 3.79 -5.91 6.36
CA ARG A 168 4.88 -6.41 5.52
C ARG A 168 4.60 -6.18 4.05
N TYR A 169 3.38 -6.40 3.59
CA TYR A 169 2.99 -6.11 2.22
C TYR A 169 3.20 -4.63 1.83
N TYR A 170 2.89 -3.69 2.72
CA TYR A 170 3.20 -2.27 2.50
C TYR A 170 4.71 -1.99 2.44
N LEU A 171 5.53 -2.68 3.25
CA LEU A 171 6.99 -2.59 3.19
C LEU A 171 7.53 -3.10 1.85
N ASP A 172 7.09 -4.27 1.42
CA ASP A 172 7.52 -4.88 0.15
C ASP A 172 7.11 -4.03 -1.06
N LEU A 173 5.93 -3.39 -0.99
CA LEU A 173 5.49 -2.40 -1.98
C LEU A 173 6.39 -1.15 -1.98
N ALA A 174 6.78 -0.66 -0.80
CA ALA A 174 7.65 0.50 -0.67
C ALA A 174 9.03 0.23 -1.29
N ASP A 175 9.59 -0.94 -1.04
CA ASP A 175 10.90 -1.37 -1.56
C ASP A 175 10.86 -1.50 -3.09
N ARG A 176 9.81 -2.14 -3.63
CA ARG A 176 9.60 -2.22 -5.09
C ARG A 176 9.44 -0.85 -5.73
N LEU A 177 8.63 0.04 -5.15
CA LEU A 177 8.46 1.40 -5.67
C LEU A 177 9.75 2.22 -5.64
N LEU A 178 10.57 2.08 -4.59
CA LEU A 178 11.87 2.73 -4.53
C LEU A 178 12.81 2.21 -5.63
N ALA A 179 12.80 0.91 -5.91
CA ALA A 179 13.57 0.31 -7.00
C ALA A 179 13.06 0.77 -8.37
N GLU A 180 11.74 0.78 -8.59
CA GLU A 180 11.10 1.29 -9.82
C GLU A 180 11.46 2.76 -10.07
N ALA A 181 11.46 3.59 -9.02
CA ALA A 181 11.84 5.01 -9.11
C ALA A 181 13.32 5.21 -9.46
N ARG A 182 14.20 4.32 -9.00
CA ARG A 182 15.65 4.39 -9.23
C ARG A 182 16.11 3.76 -10.55
N SER A 183 15.29 2.91 -11.16
CA SER A 183 15.64 2.21 -12.39
C SER A 183 15.79 3.22 -13.54
N ILE A 184 16.81 3.07 -14.39
CA ILE A 184 16.99 3.94 -15.56
C ILE A 184 15.85 3.65 -16.56
N PRO A 185 15.25 4.63 -17.26
CA PRO A 185 14.36 4.33 -18.36
C PRO A 185 15.13 3.51 -19.39
N ASN A 186 14.70 2.27 -19.66
CA ASN A 186 15.19 1.55 -20.81
C ASN A 186 14.86 2.44 -22.02
N GLY A 187 15.89 3.00 -22.64
CA GLY A 187 15.75 3.83 -23.82
C GLY A 187 14.94 3.05 -24.85
N ALA A 188 13.86 3.65 -25.32
CA ALA A 188 13.23 3.23 -26.55
C ALA A 188 14.33 3.17 -27.61
N SER A 189 14.66 1.95 -28.03
CA SER A 189 15.43 1.69 -29.24
C SER A 189 14.50 1.76 -30.43
#